data_AF-A0A6I9MUW4-F1
#
_entry.id   AF-A0A6I9MUW4-F1
#
_cell.length_a   1.000
_cell.length_b   1.000
_cell.length_c   1.000
_cell.angle_alpha   90.00
_cell.angle_beta   90.00
_cell.angle_gamma   90.00
#
_symmetry.space_group_name_H-M   'P 1'
#
loop_
_entity.id
_entity.type
_entity.pdbx_description
1 polymer ?
#
loop_
_entity_poly.entity_id
_entity_poly.type
_entity_poly.pdbx_seq_one_letter_code
_entity_poly.pdbx_strand_id
1 'polypeptide(L)'
;MMGKGDNPSAEMCTLCGEAFTLPEDEVEGNLPRALLCSHIYCTSCLLSIENDDFITCPECKVDSTLPEGGVFGLQEDSGIIGLIYTSKINRKSRSSYRKKDKSSPLKGINANAKDVEQSTDIEKMRMAVDEALVQAAKNHAALDKINETLKTGLADQVKRERARLEFEIMQAADKASQAIEKWKDEQMSQLTTLNTQFSTGRAEMCRVQEKMKALGIAMQMAREVRRVPFLEQYCTLDK
;
A
#
# COMPACT_ATOMS: atom_id res chain seq x y z
N MET A 1 5.36 8.52 -48.97
CA MET A 1 3.94 8.14 -48.98
C MET A 1 3.24 8.96 -47.92
N MET A 2 2.32 9.85 -48.32
CA MET A 2 1.62 10.76 -47.41
C MET A 2 0.58 9.95 -46.63
N GLY A 3 0.82 9.78 -45.34
CA GLY A 3 -0.16 9.26 -44.38
C GLY A 3 -1.22 10.32 -44.13
N LYS A 4 -2.34 10.12 -44.83
CA LYS A 4 -3.61 10.83 -44.74
C LYS A 4 -3.97 11.20 -43.29
N GLY A 5 -4.02 12.49 -43.01
CA GLY A 5 -4.62 13.04 -41.79
C GLY A 5 -6.13 12.88 -41.87
N ASP A 6 -6.63 11.73 -41.44
CA ASP A 6 -8.03 11.54 -41.13
C ASP A 6 -8.14 11.66 -39.60
N ASN A 7 -8.58 12.82 -39.10
CA ASN A 7 -8.98 13.03 -37.70
C ASN A 7 -10.51 12.89 -37.61
N PRO A 8 -11.07 11.68 -37.40
CA PRO A 8 -12.48 11.51 -37.05
C PRO A 8 -12.71 11.56 -35.52
N SER A 9 -11.66 11.60 -34.70
CA SER A 9 -11.77 11.31 -33.26
C SER A 9 -12.26 12.46 -32.38
N ALA A 10 -12.25 13.71 -32.87
CA ALA A 10 -12.63 14.86 -32.06
C ALA A 10 -14.16 15.04 -31.91
N GLU A 11 -14.96 14.39 -32.76
CA GLU A 11 -16.43 14.48 -32.76
C GLU A 11 -17.10 13.30 -32.02
N MET A 12 -16.34 12.42 -31.36
CA MET A 12 -16.87 11.24 -30.66
C MET A 12 -16.49 11.24 -29.19
N CYS A 13 -17.39 10.72 -28.34
CA CYS A 13 -17.14 10.55 -26.92
C CYS A 13 -16.18 9.38 -26.68
N THR A 14 -15.13 9.62 -25.90
CA THR A 14 -14.12 8.59 -25.58
C THR A 14 -14.66 7.48 -24.66
N LEU A 15 -15.77 7.71 -23.95
CA LEU A 15 -16.35 6.73 -23.04
C LEU A 15 -17.28 5.73 -23.75
N CYS A 16 -18.21 6.21 -24.58
CA CYS A 16 -19.18 5.35 -25.28
C CYS A 16 -18.87 5.12 -26.76
N GLY A 17 -17.95 5.90 -27.35
CA GLY A 17 -17.64 5.86 -28.79
C GLY A 17 -18.67 6.52 -29.69
N GLU A 18 -19.79 7.01 -29.14
CA GLU A 18 -20.85 7.67 -29.91
C GLU A 18 -20.46 9.10 -30.30
N ALA A 19 -20.94 9.53 -31.47
CA ALA A 19 -20.76 10.89 -31.94
C ALA A 19 -21.52 11.90 -31.07
N PHE A 20 -20.93 13.07 -30.86
CA PHE A 20 -21.62 14.18 -30.23
C PHE A 20 -22.73 14.71 -31.14
N THR A 21 -23.88 15.04 -30.56
CA THR A 21 -25.04 15.57 -31.30
C THR A 21 -25.53 16.86 -30.68
N LEU A 22 -25.92 17.79 -31.56
CA LEU A 22 -26.57 19.03 -31.14
C LEU A 22 -28.06 18.78 -30.92
N PRO A 23 -28.72 19.51 -30.00
CA PRO A 23 -30.17 19.48 -29.86
C PRO A 23 -30.84 19.87 -31.19
N GLU A 24 -31.78 19.05 -31.65
CA GLU A 24 -32.62 19.34 -32.82
C GLU A 24 -34.09 19.12 -32.42
N ASP A 25 -34.92 20.15 -32.61
CA ASP A 25 -36.35 20.16 -32.26
C ASP A 25 -36.62 19.73 -30.80
N GLU A 26 -37.42 18.68 -30.57
CA GLU A 26 -37.78 18.15 -29.23
C GLU A 26 -36.77 17.10 -28.70
N VAL A 27 -35.68 16.82 -29.44
CA VAL A 27 -34.70 15.79 -29.06
C VAL A 27 -33.52 16.43 -28.34
N GLU A 28 -33.31 16.00 -27.09
CA GLU A 28 -32.16 16.39 -26.29
C GLU A 28 -30.85 15.89 -26.93
N GLY A 29 -29.92 16.82 -27.19
CA GLY A 29 -28.66 16.52 -27.86
C GLY A 29 -27.63 15.87 -26.94
N ASN A 30 -26.74 15.04 -27.50
CA ASN A 30 -25.64 14.42 -26.78
C ASN A 30 -24.40 15.33 -26.79
N LEU A 31 -24.48 16.44 -26.06
CA LEU A 31 -23.49 17.52 -26.10
C LEU A 31 -22.17 17.15 -25.42
N PRO A 32 -21.02 17.61 -25.93
CA PRO A 32 -19.71 17.43 -25.32
C PRO A 32 -19.54 18.37 -24.13
N ARG A 33 -19.30 17.81 -22.93
CA ARG A 33 -19.13 18.57 -21.69
C ARG A 33 -17.76 18.27 -21.08
N ALA A 34 -17.11 19.33 -20.58
CA ALA A 34 -15.78 19.27 -19.98
C ALA A 34 -15.87 19.14 -18.45
N LEU A 35 -15.11 18.21 -17.90
CA LEU A 35 -14.84 18.11 -16.45
C LEU A 35 -13.80 19.15 -16.00
N LEU A 36 -13.58 19.31 -14.69
CA LEU A 36 -12.56 20.25 -14.16
C LEU A 36 -11.14 19.89 -14.60
N CYS A 37 -10.88 18.62 -14.88
CA CYS A 37 -9.63 18.14 -15.45
C CYS A 37 -9.52 18.32 -16.98
N SER A 38 -10.48 19.00 -17.60
CA SER A 38 -10.58 19.27 -19.05
C SER A 38 -10.80 18.05 -19.97
N HIS A 39 -10.95 16.83 -19.42
CA HIS A 39 -11.45 15.70 -20.20
C HIS A 39 -12.93 15.92 -20.58
N ILE A 40 -13.28 15.52 -21.81
CA ILE A 40 -14.59 15.80 -22.42
C ILE A 40 -15.33 14.50 -22.67
N TYR A 41 -16.59 14.46 -22.22
CA TYR A 41 -17.49 13.32 -22.41
C TYR A 41 -18.86 13.81 -22.85
N CYS A 42 -19.68 12.90 -23.37
CA CYS A 42 -21.04 13.27 -23.74
C CYS A 42 -21.94 13.37 -22.50
N THR A 43 -22.97 14.21 -22.60
CA THR A 43 -23.92 14.46 -21.49
C THR A 43 -24.49 13.15 -20.94
N SER A 44 -24.89 12.21 -21.80
CA SER A 44 -25.45 10.91 -21.40
C SER A 44 -24.46 10.06 -20.58
N CYS A 45 -23.19 10.08 -20.99
CA CYS A 45 -22.13 9.36 -20.29
C CYS A 45 -21.86 9.95 -18.90
N LEU A 46 -21.82 11.26 -18.79
CA LEU A 46 -21.60 11.94 -17.51
C LEU A 46 -22.75 11.70 -16.54
N LEU A 47 -24.00 11.76 -17.00
CA LEU A 47 -25.18 11.40 -16.19
C LEU A 47 -25.13 9.97 -15.66
N SER A 48 -24.52 9.06 -16.42
CA SER A 48 -24.42 7.63 -16.03
C SER A 48 -23.36 7.37 -14.96
N ILE A 49 -22.40 8.28 -14.78
CA ILE A 49 -21.29 8.15 -13.82
C ILE A 49 -21.32 9.23 -12.72
N GLU A 50 -22.36 10.04 -12.71
CA GLU A 50 -22.67 11.03 -11.68
C GLU A 50 -22.95 10.32 -10.35
N ASN A 51 -22.25 10.77 -9.30
CA ASN A 51 -22.45 10.28 -7.93
C ASN A 51 -22.70 11.49 -7.02
N ASP A 52 -23.94 11.63 -6.58
CA ASP A 52 -24.43 12.77 -5.81
C ASP A 52 -24.09 14.11 -6.49
N ASP A 53 -23.10 14.84 -5.98
CA ASP A 53 -22.70 16.17 -6.47
C ASP A 53 -21.33 16.20 -7.18
N PHE A 54 -20.75 15.03 -7.49
CA PHE A 54 -19.44 14.97 -8.16
C PHE A 54 -19.33 13.86 -9.19
N ILE A 55 -18.41 14.05 -10.13
CA ILE A 55 -18.01 13.06 -11.13
C ILE A 55 -16.52 12.79 -11.03
N THR A 56 -16.15 11.53 -10.83
CA THR A 56 -14.76 11.10 -10.95
C THR A 56 -14.40 10.85 -12.41
N CYS A 57 -13.42 11.57 -12.94
CA CYS A 57 -12.98 11.40 -14.31
C CYS A 57 -12.51 9.95 -14.59
N PRO A 58 -13.06 9.25 -15.60
CA PRO A 58 -12.64 7.90 -15.95
C PRO A 58 -11.14 7.78 -16.28
N GLU A 59 -10.54 8.82 -16.88
CA GLU A 59 -9.16 8.83 -17.35
C GLU A 59 -8.15 9.17 -16.24
N CYS A 60 -8.31 10.30 -15.55
CA CYS A 60 -7.31 10.78 -14.58
C CYS A 60 -7.72 10.66 -13.11
N LYS A 61 -8.92 10.15 -12.82
CA LYS A 61 -9.46 9.96 -11.45
C LYS A 61 -9.54 11.24 -10.61
N VAL A 62 -9.54 12.40 -11.26
CA VAL A 62 -9.79 13.69 -10.61
C VAL A 62 -11.30 13.87 -10.45
N ASP A 63 -11.72 14.24 -9.25
CA ASP A 63 -13.11 14.54 -8.94
C ASP A 63 -13.49 15.94 -9.42
N SER A 64 -14.62 16.04 -10.11
CA SER A 64 -15.21 17.29 -10.58
C SER A 64 -16.51 17.53 -9.84
N THR A 65 -16.54 18.58 -9.01
CA THR A 65 -17.78 19.05 -8.35
C THR A 65 -18.73 19.62 -9.38
N LEU A 66 -20.01 19.25 -9.29
CA LEU A 66 -21.05 19.70 -10.22
C LEU A 66 -21.66 21.04 -9.79
N PRO A 67 -21.99 21.94 -10.74
CA PRO A 67 -22.68 23.20 -10.48
C PRO A 67 -24.19 23.02 -10.24
N GLU A 68 -24.88 24.10 -9.85
CA GLU A 68 -26.35 24.14 -9.75
C GLU A 68 -26.98 23.78 -11.11
N GLY A 69 -27.48 22.54 -11.24
CA GLY A 69 -27.92 21.96 -12.51
C GLY A 69 -27.24 20.64 -12.88
N GLY A 70 -26.36 20.11 -12.02
CA GLY A 70 -25.70 18.81 -12.21
C GLY A 70 -24.84 18.80 -13.47
N VAL A 71 -24.84 17.67 -14.19
CA VAL A 71 -24.13 17.52 -15.47
C VAL A 71 -24.49 18.61 -16.48
N PHE A 72 -25.74 19.06 -16.53
CA PHE A 72 -26.19 20.05 -17.51
C PHE A 72 -25.60 21.45 -17.31
N GLY A 73 -25.09 21.75 -16.11
CA GLY A 73 -24.40 23.00 -15.83
C GLY A 73 -22.91 22.98 -16.16
N LEU A 74 -22.33 21.83 -16.52
CA LEU A 74 -20.92 21.74 -16.92
C LEU A 74 -20.67 22.46 -18.25
N GLN A 75 -19.47 23.05 -18.37
CA GLN A 75 -19.07 23.79 -19.57
C GLN A 75 -19.09 22.89 -20.81
N GLU A 76 -19.76 23.36 -21.86
CA GLU A 76 -19.77 22.70 -23.16
C GLU A 76 -18.50 23.00 -23.96
N ASP A 77 -17.99 22.01 -24.69
CA ASP A 77 -16.87 22.22 -25.59
C ASP A 77 -17.33 22.91 -26.88
N SER A 78 -17.13 24.22 -26.94
CA SER A 78 -17.53 25.06 -28.07
C SER A 78 -16.77 24.73 -29.36
N GLY A 79 -15.57 24.15 -29.26
CA GLY A 79 -14.77 23.76 -30.42
C GLY A 79 -15.38 22.56 -31.13
N ILE A 80 -15.68 21.50 -30.39
CA ILE A 80 -16.37 20.30 -30.87
C ILE A 80 -17.76 20.66 -31.39
N ILE A 81 -18.51 21.47 -30.65
CA ILE A 81 -19.82 21.98 -31.10
C ILE A 81 -19.70 22.72 -32.45
N GLY A 82 -18.70 23.59 -32.60
CA GLY A 82 -18.42 24.30 -33.84
C GLY A 82 -18.10 23.35 -35.01
N LEU A 83 -17.34 22.29 -34.76
CA LEU A 83 -17.06 21.25 -35.75
C LEU A 83 -18.34 20.56 -36.22
N ILE A 84 -19.23 20.17 -35.30
CA ILE A 84 -20.52 19.56 -35.64
C ILE A 84 -21.37 20.50 -36.53
N TYR A 85 -21.44 21.80 -36.18
CA TYR A 85 -22.16 22.80 -36.97
C TYR A 85 -21.60 22.94 -38.39
N THR A 86 -20.28 23.06 -38.53
CA THR A 86 -19.62 23.18 -39.84
C THR A 86 -19.77 21.91 -40.69
N SER A 87 -19.73 20.74 -40.06
CA SER A 87 -20.03 19.47 -40.71
C SER A 87 -21.46 19.41 -41.25
N LYS A 88 -22.46 19.91 -40.50
CA LYS A 88 -23.86 19.97 -40.94
C LYS A 88 -24.08 20.96 -42.10
N ILE A 89 -23.49 22.16 -42.04
CA ILE A 89 -23.68 23.18 -43.10
C ILE A 89 -23.05 22.75 -44.43
N ASN A 90 -21.89 22.08 -44.38
CA ASN A 90 -21.21 21.53 -45.54
C ASN A 90 -21.98 20.38 -46.22
N ARG A 91 -22.81 19.66 -45.46
CA ARG A 91 -23.73 18.64 -46.03
C ARG A 91 -24.91 19.30 -46.75
N LYS A 92 -25.48 20.37 -46.19
CA LYS A 92 -26.60 21.12 -46.81
C LYS A 92 -26.18 21.92 -48.06
N SER A 93 -24.93 22.39 -48.13
CA SER A 93 -24.41 23.10 -49.31
C SER A 93 -24.09 22.16 -50.47
N ARG A 94 -23.65 20.92 -50.21
CA ARG A 94 -23.35 19.93 -51.25
C ARG A 94 -24.57 19.35 -51.96
N SER A 95 -25.77 19.41 -51.36
CA SER A 95 -27.01 18.92 -51.98
C SER A 95 -27.68 19.91 -52.97
N SER A 96 -27.24 21.18 -53.03
CA SER A 96 -27.94 22.23 -53.80
C SER A 96 -27.21 22.73 -55.07
N TYR A 97 -26.01 22.24 -55.40
CA TYR A 97 -25.30 22.63 -56.63
C TYR A 97 -25.64 21.72 -57.84
N ARG A 98 -26.92 21.67 -58.20
CA ARG A 98 -27.38 21.43 -59.59
C ARG A 98 -28.54 22.37 -59.89
N LYS A 99 -28.30 23.69 -59.88
CA LYS A 99 -28.89 24.67 -60.80
C LYS A 99 -28.45 26.11 -60.48
N LYS A 100 -27.89 26.73 -61.52
CA LYS A 100 -27.87 28.15 -61.87
C LYS A 100 -26.99 29.12 -61.07
N ASP A 101 -25.91 29.49 -61.77
CA ASP A 101 -25.29 30.82 -61.79
C ASP A 101 -26.31 31.97 -61.74
N LYS A 102 -25.98 33.00 -60.95
CA LYS A 102 -25.75 34.39 -61.41
C LYS A 102 -25.56 35.34 -60.22
N SER A 103 -24.45 36.10 -60.26
CA SER A 103 -24.27 37.52 -59.85
C SER A 103 -24.77 37.94 -58.45
N SER A 104 -24.10 38.73 -57.61
CA SER A 104 -22.93 39.61 -57.68
C SER A 104 -22.76 40.22 -56.26
N PRO A 105 -21.69 40.99 -55.97
CA PRO A 105 -21.15 41.17 -54.63
C PRO A 105 -21.64 42.45 -53.90
N LEU A 106 -21.21 42.55 -52.63
CA LEU A 106 -21.06 43.74 -51.76
C LEU A 106 -22.13 43.94 -50.66
N LYS A 107 -21.68 43.70 -49.42
CA LYS A 107 -21.55 44.79 -48.44
C LYS A 107 -20.53 44.41 -47.36
N GLY A 108 -19.37 45.05 -47.41
CA GLY A 108 -18.34 44.95 -46.38
C GLY A 108 -18.84 45.57 -45.09
N ILE A 109 -18.77 44.81 -44.00
CA ILE A 109 -18.95 45.29 -42.64
C ILE A 109 -17.56 45.73 -42.17
N ASN A 110 -17.35 47.04 -42.06
CA ASN A 110 -16.20 47.61 -41.37
C ASN A 110 -16.37 47.33 -39.87
N ALA A 111 -15.57 46.40 -39.34
CA ALA A 111 -15.44 46.10 -37.90
C ALA A 111 -14.03 46.44 -37.38
N ASN A 112 -13.42 47.52 -37.86
CA ASN A 112 -12.11 47.97 -37.35
C ASN A 112 -12.28 48.93 -36.17
N ALA A 113 -12.54 48.37 -34.99
CA ALA A 113 -12.26 49.03 -33.71
C ALA A 113 -12.24 48.05 -32.52
N LYS A 114 -13.01 46.95 -32.57
CA LYS A 114 -13.06 45.96 -31.46
C LYS A 114 -12.06 44.81 -31.58
N ASP A 115 -11.55 44.53 -32.78
CA ASP A 115 -10.58 43.44 -33.03
C ASP A 115 -9.19 43.71 -32.45
N VAL A 116 -8.77 44.98 -32.37
CA VAL A 116 -7.41 45.33 -31.91
C VAL A 116 -7.29 45.23 -30.39
N GLU A 117 -8.33 45.62 -29.64
CA GLU A 117 -8.35 45.58 -28.18
C GLU A 117 -8.45 44.12 -27.67
N GLN A 118 -9.31 43.31 -28.30
CA GLN A 118 -9.45 41.89 -27.98
C GLN A 118 -8.19 41.09 -28.33
N SER A 119 -7.49 41.44 -29.42
CA SER A 119 -6.21 40.82 -29.79
C SER A 119 -5.09 41.10 -28.77
N THR A 120 -5.07 42.29 -28.15
CA THR A 120 -4.05 42.60 -27.14
C THR A 120 -4.26 41.88 -25.81
N ASP A 121 -5.51 41.64 -25.43
CA ASP A 121 -5.82 40.91 -24.20
C ASP A 121 -5.61 39.40 -24.37
N ILE A 122 -5.86 38.84 -25.56
CA ILE A 122 -5.52 37.45 -25.89
C ILE A 122 -4.01 37.21 -25.78
N GLU A 123 -3.18 38.13 -26.28
CA GLU A 123 -1.72 37.98 -26.21
C GLU A 123 -1.21 38.08 -24.76
N LYS A 124 -1.77 38.99 -23.94
CA LYS A 124 -1.44 39.05 -22.50
C LYS A 124 -1.82 37.77 -21.76
N MET A 125 -3.01 37.21 -22.03
CA MET A 125 -3.44 35.94 -21.45
C MET A 125 -2.49 34.81 -21.84
N ARG A 126 -2.09 34.74 -23.12
CA ARG A 126 -1.12 33.75 -23.59
C ARG A 126 0.21 33.86 -22.86
N MET A 127 0.76 35.06 -22.72
CA MET A 127 2.01 35.28 -21.97
C MET A 127 1.88 34.84 -20.51
N ALA A 128 0.75 35.13 -19.85
CA ALA A 128 0.52 34.71 -18.47
C ALA A 128 0.40 33.18 -18.34
N VAL A 129 -0.22 32.51 -19.31
CA VAL A 129 -0.25 31.04 -19.37
C VAL A 129 1.14 30.47 -19.56
N ASP A 130 1.93 31.02 -20.49
CA ASP A 130 3.31 30.57 -20.73
C ASP A 130 4.18 30.72 -19.46
N GLU A 131 4.05 31.83 -18.74
CA GLU A 131 4.72 32.05 -17.45
C GLU A 131 4.27 31.04 -16.38
N ALA A 132 2.97 30.81 -16.26
CA ALA A 132 2.42 29.82 -15.34
C ALA A 132 2.91 28.40 -15.65
N LEU A 133 3.03 28.04 -16.93
CA LEU A 133 3.58 26.75 -17.37
C LEU A 133 5.05 26.60 -17.00
N VAL A 134 5.86 27.64 -17.22
CA VAL A 134 7.28 27.65 -16.81
C VAL A 134 7.40 27.48 -15.29
N GLN A 135 6.55 28.17 -14.51
CA GLN A 135 6.55 28.04 -13.07
C GLN A 135 6.09 26.65 -12.59
N ALA A 136 5.06 26.09 -13.22
CA ALA A 136 4.59 24.74 -12.94
C ALA A 136 5.68 23.69 -13.22
N ALA A 137 6.42 23.84 -14.32
CA ALA A 137 7.54 22.95 -14.65
C ALA A 137 8.66 23.01 -13.60
N LYS A 138 8.99 24.21 -13.11
CA LYS A 138 9.97 24.38 -12.01
C LYS A 138 9.49 23.72 -10.72
N ASN A 139 8.22 23.92 -10.36
CA ASN A 139 7.63 23.31 -9.17
C ASN A 139 7.62 21.78 -9.27
N HIS A 140 7.26 21.23 -10.44
CA HIS A 140 7.30 19.79 -10.69
C HIS A 140 8.70 19.21 -10.49
N ALA A 141 9.73 19.83 -11.10
CA ALA A 141 11.11 19.38 -10.95
C ALA A 141 11.59 19.43 -9.48
N ALA A 142 11.16 20.44 -8.71
CA ALA A 142 11.45 20.53 -7.29
C ALA A 142 10.78 19.40 -6.48
N LEU A 143 9.50 19.11 -6.76
CA LEU A 143 8.76 18.02 -6.13
C LEU A 143 9.36 16.65 -6.47
N ASP A 144 9.76 16.41 -7.72
CA ASP A 144 10.45 15.18 -8.12
C ASP A 144 11.73 14.97 -7.32
N LYS A 145 12.54 16.03 -7.16
CA LYS A 145 13.78 15.97 -6.37
C LYS A 145 13.50 15.64 -4.90
N ILE A 146 12.47 16.24 -4.32
CA ILE A 146 12.06 15.97 -2.93
C ILE A 146 11.60 14.52 -2.81
N ASN A 147 10.77 14.05 -3.74
CA ASN A 147 10.25 12.69 -3.75
C ASN A 147 11.38 11.65 -3.82
N GLU A 148 12.36 11.84 -4.71
CA GLU A 148 13.51 10.94 -4.81
C GLU A 148 14.40 10.98 -3.54
N THR A 149 14.57 12.16 -2.95
CA THR A 149 15.32 12.29 -1.68
C THR A 149 14.62 11.57 -0.53
N LEU A 150 13.29 11.71 -0.43
CA LEU A 150 12.50 11.03 0.60
C LEU A 150 12.48 9.52 0.38
N LYS A 151 12.31 9.07 -0.86
CA LYS A 151 12.27 7.65 -1.22
C LYS A 151 13.58 6.94 -0.89
N THR A 152 14.71 7.55 -1.25
CA THR A 152 16.04 7.03 -0.92
C THR A 152 16.32 7.08 0.58
N GLY A 153 16.04 8.22 1.22
CA GLY A 153 16.22 8.39 2.66
C GLY A 153 15.39 7.42 3.51
N LEU A 154 14.13 7.19 3.13
CA LEU A 154 13.25 6.23 3.80
C LEU A 154 13.76 4.79 3.64
N ALA A 155 14.19 4.41 2.43
CA ALA A 155 14.76 3.08 2.20
C ALA A 155 16.02 2.84 3.05
N ASP A 156 16.91 3.83 3.12
CA ASP A 156 18.12 3.76 3.94
C ASP A 156 17.82 3.74 5.44
N GLN A 157 16.83 4.51 5.89
CA GLN A 157 16.40 4.50 7.28
C GLN A 157 15.81 3.15 7.66
N VAL A 158 14.90 2.59 6.86
CA VAL A 158 14.31 1.26 7.10
C VAL A 158 15.41 0.20 7.17
N LYS A 159 16.39 0.23 6.26
CA LYS A 159 17.51 -0.71 6.27
C LYS A 159 18.34 -0.61 7.55
N ARG A 160 18.67 0.61 7.99
CA ARG A 160 19.46 0.84 9.22
C ARG A 160 18.71 0.40 10.48
N GLU A 161 17.44 0.78 10.60
CA GLU A 161 16.61 0.43 11.76
C GLU A 161 16.38 -1.08 11.85
N ARG A 162 16.14 -1.74 10.70
CA ARG A 162 16.03 -3.20 10.64
C ARG A 162 17.31 -3.87 11.14
N ALA A 163 18.48 -3.43 10.65
CA ALA A 163 19.75 -3.99 11.07
C ALA A 163 20.04 -3.76 12.56
N ARG A 164 19.67 -2.58 13.11
CA ARG A 164 19.81 -2.29 14.54
C ARG A 164 18.95 -3.25 15.38
N LEU A 165 17.68 -3.39 15.04
CA LEU A 165 16.75 -4.26 15.77
C LEU A 165 17.17 -5.74 15.70
N GLU A 166 17.60 -6.21 14.52
CA GLU A 166 18.11 -7.58 14.35
C GLU A 166 19.30 -7.85 15.27
N PHE A 167 20.24 -6.90 15.35
CA PHE A 167 21.38 -6.99 16.26
C PHE A 167 20.98 -6.98 17.74
N GLU A 168 20.07 -6.10 18.14
CA GLU A 168 19.56 -6.03 19.52
C GLU A 168 18.86 -7.33 19.95
N ILE A 169 18.03 -7.89 19.06
CA ILE A 169 17.35 -9.18 19.28
C ILE A 169 18.36 -10.30 19.45
N MET A 170 19.34 -10.40 18.55
CA MET A 170 20.39 -11.42 18.61
C MET A 170 21.18 -11.32 19.92
N GLN A 171 21.61 -10.11 20.29
CA GLN A 171 22.36 -9.89 21.52
C GLN A 171 21.53 -10.25 22.77
N ALA A 172 20.24 -9.93 22.79
CA ALA A 172 19.36 -10.29 23.91
C ALA A 172 19.17 -11.80 24.00
N ALA A 173 18.99 -12.48 22.86
CA ALA A 173 18.85 -13.93 22.79
C ALA A 173 20.12 -14.65 23.25
N ASP A 174 21.30 -14.15 22.86
CA ASP A 174 22.60 -14.71 23.29
C ASP A 174 22.79 -14.57 24.80
N LYS A 175 22.49 -13.40 25.36
CA LYS A 175 22.56 -13.16 26.80
C LYS A 175 21.62 -14.09 27.58
N ALA A 176 20.39 -14.27 27.10
CA ALA A 176 19.43 -15.18 27.72
C ALA A 176 19.90 -16.64 27.65
N SER A 177 20.42 -17.06 26.49
CA SER A 177 20.93 -18.43 26.30
C SER A 177 22.11 -18.72 27.21
N GLN A 178 23.06 -17.78 27.33
CA GLN A 178 24.20 -17.92 28.24
C GLN A 178 23.76 -18.00 29.71
N ALA A 179 22.76 -17.21 30.13
CA ALA A 179 22.23 -17.26 31.48
C ALA A 179 21.56 -18.61 31.78
N ILE A 180 20.80 -19.15 30.83
CA ILE A 180 20.13 -20.46 30.95
C ILE A 180 21.16 -21.59 31.03
N GLU A 181 22.16 -21.62 30.15
CA GLU A 181 23.21 -22.64 30.19
C GLU A 181 23.98 -22.59 31.51
N LYS A 182 24.36 -21.40 31.98
CA LYS A 182 25.02 -21.25 33.29
C LYS A 182 24.17 -21.78 34.44
N TRP A 183 22.86 -21.48 34.44
CA TRP A 183 21.95 -21.99 35.46
C TRP A 183 21.84 -23.52 35.41
N LYS A 184 21.71 -24.09 34.21
CA LYS A 184 21.66 -25.53 33.99
C LYS A 184 22.92 -26.23 34.48
N ASP A 185 24.10 -25.68 34.20
CA ASP A 185 25.38 -26.22 34.68
C ASP A 185 25.46 -26.25 36.21
N GLU A 186 25.02 -25.18 36.86
CA GLU A 186 24.95 -25.09 38.32
C GLU A 186 23.98 -26.15 38.90
N GLN A 187 22.80 -26.32 38.30
CA GLN A 187 21.85 -27.36 38.71
C GLN A 187 22.43 -28.77 38.52
N MET A 188 23.15 -29.01 37.42
CA MET A 188 23.77 -30.30 37.15
C MET A 188 24.88 -30.62 38.15
N SER A 189 25.66 -29.61 38.56
CA SER A 189 26.67 -29.73 39.61
C SER A 189 26.05 -30.10 40.97
N GLN A 190 24.96 -29.43 41.33
CA GLN A 190 24.21 -29.73 42.56
C GLN A 190 23.64 -31.15 42.54
N LEU A 191 23.04 -31.57 41.42
CA LEU A 191 22.51 -32.93 41.26
C LEU A 191 23.61 -33.99 41.35
N THR A 192 24.77 -33.73 40.76
CA THR A 192 25.94 -34.61 40.85
C THR A 192 26.40 -34.76 42.30
N THR A 193 26.46 -33.65 43.04
CA THR A 193 26.81 -33.64 44.47
C THR A 193 25.81 -34.43 45.31
N LEU A 194 24.52 -34.27 45.05
CA LEU A 194 23.49 -35.03 45.77
C LEU A 194 23.58 -36.53 45.47
N ASN A 195 23.84 -36.90 44.22
CA ASN A 195 23.99 -38.30 43.82
C ASN A 195 25.19 -38.99 44.51
N THR A 196 26.31 -38.28 44.67
CA THR A 196 27.47 -38.83 45.40
C THR A 196 27.15 -39.01 46.89
N GLN A 197 26.41 -38.08 47.50
CA GLN A 197 25.95 -38.22 48.90
C GLN A 197 25.03 -39.44 49.08
N PHE A 198 24.06 -39.64 48.19
CA PHE A 198 23.20 -40.83 48.24
C PHE A 198 23.98 -42.13 48.05
N SER A 199 25.00 -42.12 47.19
CA SER A 199 25.88 -43.28 46.98
C SER A 199 26.64 -43.63 48.26
N THR A 200 27.21 -42.64 48.95
CA THR A 200 27.87 -42.81 50.24
C THR A 200 26.90 -43.30 51.32
N GLY A 201 25.71 -42.70 51.43
CA GLY A 201 24.69 -43.12 52.39
C GLY A 201 24.26 -44.58 52.18
N ARG A 202 24.12 -45.02 50.93
CA ARG A 202 23.81 -46.41 50.59
C ARG A 202 24.92 -47.37 51.04
N ALA A 203 26.19 -46.99 50.86
CA ALA A 203 27.33 -47.79 51.32
C ALA A 203 27.35 -47.94 52.85
N GLU A 204 27.08 -46.87 53.59
CA GLU A 204 26.98 -46.93 55.06
C GLU A 204 25.79 -47.77 55.54
N MET A 205 24.64 -47.67 54.88
CA MET A 205 23.48 -48.52 55.17
C MET A 205 23.82 -50.01 54.99
N CYS A 206 24.53 -50.38 53.93
CA CYS A 206 25.00 -51.77 53.74
C CYS A 206 25.89 -52.21 54.92
N ARG A 207 26.84 -51.38 55.35
CA ARG A 207 27.73 -51.68 56.49
C ARG A 207 26.96 -51.89 57.79
N VAL A 208 25.96 -51.05 58.06
CA VAL A 208 25.09 -51.20 59.25
C VAL A 208 24.30 -52.49 59.17
N GLN A 209 23.74 -52.81 58.01
CA GLN A 209 22.96 -54.03 57.81
C GLN A 209 23.80 -55.30 57.99
N GLU A 210 25.06 -55.29 57.54
CA GLU A 210 26.02 -56.37 57.78
C GLU A 210 26.32 -56.54 59.28
N LYS A 211 26.59 -55.44 60.00
CA LYS A 211 26.80 -55.47 61.46
C LYS A 211 25.58 -55.98 62.22
N MET A 212 24.38 -55.57 61.82
CA MET A 212 23.14 -56.07 62.43
C MET A 212 22.99 -57.58 62.26
N LYS A 213 23.28 -58.11 61.06
CA LYS A 213 23.27 -59.56 60.81
C LYS A 213 24.29 -60.29 61.68
N ALA A 214 25.53 -59.79 61.72
CA ALA A 214 26.60 -60.39 62.52
C ALA A 214 26.26 -60.41 64.02
N LEU A 215 25.73 -59.30 64.55
CA LEU A 215 25.28 -59.22 65.95
C LEU A 215 24.11 -60.17 66.23
N GLY A 216 23.14 -60.26 65.31
CA GLY A 216 22.02 -61.19 65.44
C GLY A 216 22.49 -62.66 65.55
N ILE A 217 23.48 -63.06 64.75
CA ILE A 217 24.10 -64.39 64.83
C ILE A 217 24.80 -64.57 66.19
N ALA A 218 25.63 -63.61 66.62
CA ALA A 218 26.34 -63.69 67.89
C ALA A 218 25.40 -63.78 69.10
N MET A 219 24.31 -63.00 69.09
CA MET A 219 23.26 -63.06 70.11
C MET A 219 22.58 -64.43 70.13
N GLN A 220 22.30 -65.01 68.97
CA GLN A 220 21.71 -66.35 68.89
C GLN A 220 22.66 -67.41 69.47
N MET A 221 23.95 -67.36 69.11
CA MET A 221 24.96 -68.26 69.68
C MET A 221 25.06 -68.12 71.20
N ALA A 222 25.09 -66.89 71.72
CA ALA A 222 25.14 -66.63 73.16
C ALA A 222 23.91 -67.19 73.90
N ARG A 223 22.71 -67.08 73.29
CA ARG A 223 21.49 -67.69 73.83
C ARG A 223 21.58 -69.20 73.90
N GLU A 224 22.12 -69.86 72.87
CA GLU A 224 22.28 -71.32 72.87
C GLU A 224 23.32 -71.77 73.91
N VAL A 225 24.45 -71.07 74.04
CA VAL A 225 25.46 -71.36 75.08
C VAL A 225 24.84 -71.27 76.47
N ARG A 226 24.05 -70.23 76.76
CA ARG A 226 23.35 -70.07 78.05
C ARG A 226 22.35 -71.19 78.34
N ARG A 227 21.77 -71.83 77.32
CA ARG A 227 20.81 -72.93 77.48
C ARG A 227 21.45 -74.26 77.85
N VAL A 228 22.79 -74.36 77.85
CA VAL A 228 23.55 -75.57 78.15
C VAL A 228 24.24 -75.43 79.52
N PRO A 229 23.67 -75.99 80.61
CA PRO A 229 24.14 -75.73 81.99
C PRO A 229 25.56 -76.22 82.30
N PHE A 230 26.08 -77.19 81.54
CA PHE A 230 27.38 -77.82 81.81
C PHE A 230 28.58 -76.91 81.46
N LEU A 231 28.37 -75.89 80.62
CA LEU A 231 29.44 -74.97 80.21
C LEU A 231 29.82 -73.95 81.29
N GLU A 232 28.94 -73.71 82.27
CA GLU A 232 29.22 -72.86 83.44
C GLU A 232 30.41 -73.39 84.27
N GLN A 233 30.66 -74.71 84.24
CA GLN A 233 31.78 -75.34 84.95
C GLN A 233 33.14 -75.16 84.26
N TYR A 234 33.18 -74.83 82.97
CA TYR A 234 34.42 -74.61 82.21
C TYR A 234 34.83 -73.14 82.10
N CYS A 235 33.92 -72.21 82.41
CA CYS A 235 34.22 -70.78 82.49
C CYS A 235 34.60 -70.38 83.92
N THR A 236 35.69 -70.92 84.46
CA THR A 236 36.40 -70.27 85.57
C THR A 236 37.09 -69.03 85.04
N LEU A 237 36.37 -67.91 85.03
CA LEU A 237 36.99 -66.60 84.93
C LEU A 237 37.62 -66.30 86.29
N ASP A 238 38.95 -66.33 86.36
CA ASP A 238 39.69 -65.81 87.51
C ASP A 238 39.20 -64.39 87.81
N LYS A 239 38.90 -64.14 89.09
CA LYS A 239 38.37 -62.87 89.61
C LYS A 239 39.36 -61.71 89.47
#